data_AF-A0A542N504-F1
#
_entry.id   AF-A0A542N504-F1
#
_cell.length_a   1.000
_cell.length_b   1.000
_cell.length_c   1.000
_cell.angle_alpha   90.00
_cell.angle_beta   90.00
_cell.angle_gamma   90.00
#
_symmetry.space_group_name_H-M   'P 1'
#
loop_
_entity.id
_entity.type
_entity.pdbx_description
1 polymer ?
#
loop_
_entity_poly.entity_id
_entity_poly.type
_entity_poly.pdbx_seq_one_letter_code
_entity_poly.pdbx_strand_id
1 'polypeptide(L)' 'MNHRGSSPGAGVVWSRVEDGFHVGSRNGALLGYIIRERDRRFTAYDMRSRPVGKYSDLTEAMHGLVALTLGIGYERR' A
#
# COMPACT_ATOMS: atom_id res chain seq x y z
N MET A 1 23.83 0.59 2.48
CA MET A 1 22.52 0.29 1.89
C MET A 1 21.46 0.85 2.83
N ASN A 2 20.94 2.05 2.56
CA ASN A 2 20.11 2.81 3.51
C ASN A 2 18.75 3.11 2.87
N HIS A 3 17.72 2.30 3.16
CA HIS A 3 16.34 2.65 2.83
C HIS A 3 15.67 3.27 4.07
N ARG A 4 15.96 4.55 4.34
CA ARG A 4 15.11 5.37 5.23
C ARG A 4 14.01 6.02 4.39
N GLY A 5 12.97 5.25 4.07
CA GLY A 5 11.74 5.77 3.49
C GLY A 5 10.73 6.11 4.59
N SER A 6 10.83 7.30 5.18
CA SER A 6 9.79 7.93 6.02
C SER A 6 9.35 9.18 5.27
N SER A 7 8.11 9.48 4.89
CA SER A 7 6.75 8.92 5.02
C SER A 7 5.92 9.50 3.84
N PRO A 8 4.65 9.11 3.57
CA PRO A 8 3.58 10.09 3.84
C PRO A 8 2.17 9.49 4.11
N GLY A 9 1.70 9.62 5.36
CA GLY A 9 0.30 9.45 5.72
C GLY A 9 0.08 8.61 6.98
N ALA A 10 -0.25 9.27 8.10
CA ALA A 10 -0.81 8.67 9.32
C ALA A 10 0.07 7.71 10.18
N GLY A 11 1.38 7.62 9.96
CA GLY A 11 2.25 6.76 10.79
C GLY A 11 2.33 5.30 10.31
N VAL A 12 2.14 5.09 9.01
CA VAL A 12 2.29 3.79 8.35
C VAL A 12 3.74 3.56 7.95
N VAL A 13 4.26 2.37 8.24
CA VAL A 13 5.58 1.88 7.84
C VAL A 13 5.41 0.86 6.71
N TRP A 14 6.22 0.99 5.67
CA TRP A 14 6.25 0.09 4.53
C TRP A 14 7.51 -0.74 4.51
N SER A 15 7.35 -2.05 4.36
CA SER A 15 8.45 -3.00 4.19
C SER A 15 8.35 -3.63 2.81
N ARG A 16 9.46 -3.66 2.07
CA ARG A 16 9.59 -4.51 0.88
C ARG A 16 10.00 -5.91 1.35
N VAL A 17 9.12 -6.88 1.15
CA VAL A 17 9.36 -8.27 1.57
C VAL A 17 10.11 -9.03 0.48
N GLU A 18 9.68 -8.86 -0.78
CA GLU A 18 10.31 -9.43 -1.97
C GLU A 18 10.23 -8.43 -3.14
N ASP A 19 10.81 -8.74 -4.30
CA ASP A 19 10.61 -7.88 -5.49
C ASP A 19 9.14 -7.86 -5.89
N GLY A 20 8.57 -6.66 -5.95
CA GLY A 20 7.16 -6.46 -6.25
C GLY A 20 6.21 -6.76 -5.09
N PHE A 21 6.67 -7.11 -3.89
CA PHE A 21 5.78 -7.36 -2.74
C PHE A 21 6.09 -6.44 -1.56
N HIS A 22 5.13 -5.61 -1.19
CA HIS A 22 5.26 -4.59 -0.14
C HIS A 22 4.15 -4.73 0.89
N VAL A 23 4.49 -4.63 2.18
CA VAL A 23 3.54 -4.75 3.29
C VAL A 23 3.51 -3.45 4.07
N GLY A 24 2.30 -2.94 4.30
CA GLY A 24 2.04 -1.75 5.10
C GLY A 24 1.59 -2.12 6.50
N SER A 25 2.15 -1.46 7.52
CA SER A 25 1.75 -1.64 8.91
C SER A 25 1.62 -0.32 9.64
N ARG A 26 0.76 -0.24 10.65
CA ARG A 26 0.56 0.93 11.49
C ARG A 26 0.51 0.49 12.95
N ASN A 27 1.35 1.06 13.80
CA ASN A 27 1.44 0.70 15.23
C ASN A 27 1.59 -0.82 15.46
N GLY A 28 2.35 -1.50 14.59
CA GLY A 28 2.55 -2.96 14.64
C GLY A 28 1.41 -3.81 14.06
N ALA A 29 0.29 -3.22 13.67
CA ALA A 29 -0.82 -3.92 13.02
C ALA A 29 -0.71 -3.89 11.49
N LEU A 30 -1.06 -5.01 10.85
CA LEU A 30 -1.13 -5.10 9.39
C LEU A 30 -2.24 -4.20 8.85
N LEU A 31 -1.87 -3.31 7.92
CA LEU A 31 -2.81 -2.46 7.18
C LEU A 31 -3.25 -3.17 5.89
N GLY A 32 -2.30 -3.80 5.20
CA GLY A 32 -2.52 -4.54 3.96
C GLY A 32 -1.21 -4.67 3.17
N TYR A 33 -1.30 -5.00 1.89
CA TYR A 33 -0.13 -5.24 1.05
C TYR A 33 -0.34 -4.86 -0.41
N ILE A 34 0.76 -4.72 -1.14
CA ILE A 34 0.78 -4.32 -2.55
C ILE A 34 1.61 -5.34 -3.34
N ILE A 35 1.05 -5.82 -4.44
CA ILE A 35 1.71 -6.71 -5.39
C ILE A 35 1.94 -5.94 -6.70
N ARG A 36 3.18 -5.96 -7.21
CA ARG A 36 3.50 -5.56 -8.58
C ARG A 36 3.12 -6.69 -9.52
N GLU A 37 2.15 -6.42 -10.37
CA GLU A 37 1.67 -7.31 -11.41
C GLU A 37 2.69 -7.42 -12.56
N ARG A 38 2.49 -8.44 -13.42
CA ARG A 38 3.36 -8.66 -14.60
C ARG A 38 3.34 -7.49 -15.59
N ASP A 39 2.25 -6.73 -15.65
CA ASP A 39 2.08 -5.54 -16.49
C ASP A 39 2.67 -4.26 -15.86
N ARG A 40 3.44 -4.40 -14.78
CA ARG A 40 4.04 -3.32 -13.98
C ARG A 40 3.03 -2.44 -13.24
N ARG A 41 1.74 -2.81 -13.20
CA ARG A 41 0.77 -2.18 -12.31
C ARG A 41 0.91 -2.70 -10.89
N PHE A 42 0.31 -1.99 -9.95
CA PHE A 42 0.30 -2.34 -8.54
C PHE A 42 -1.12 -2.60 -8.07
N THR A 43 -1.40 -3.80 -7.55
CA THR A 43 -2.67 -4.11 -6.91
C THR A 43 -2.51 -4.00 -5.40
N ALA A 44 -3.34 -3.18 -4.76
CA ALA A 44 -3.41 -3.06 -3.31
C ALA A 44 -4.47 -4.01 -2.74
N TYR A 45 -4.15 -4.64 -1.62
CA TYR A 45 -5.01 -5.60 -0.91
C TYR A 45 -5.18 -5.18 0.54
N ASP A 46 -6.39 -5.36 1.07
CA ASP A 46 -6.67 -5.18 2.50
C ASP A 46 -6.09 -6.34 3.34
N MET A 47 -6.28 -6.25 4.67
CA MET A 47 -5.84 -7.30 5.61
C MET A 47 -6.55 -8.66 5.42
N ARG A 48 -7.60 -8.72 4.61
CA ARG A 48 -8.36 -9.93 4.26
C ARG A 48 -8.02 -10.44 2.86
N SER A 49 -6.93 -9.93 2.26
CA SER A 49 -6.50 -10.27 0.90
C SER A 49 -7.53 -9.94 -0.18
N ARG A 50 -8.39 -8.95 0.06
CA ARG A 50 -9.33 -8.46 -0.95
C ARG A 50 -8.68 -7.32 -1.73
N PRO A 51 -8.73 -7.33 -3.07
CA PRO A 51 -8.20 -6.23 -3.85
C PRO A 51 -9.04 -4.99 -3.62
N VAL A 52 -8.39 -3.88 -3.28
CA VAL A 52 -9.05 -2.61 -2.97
C VAL A 52 -8.68 -1.48 -3.94
N GLY A 53 -7.70 -1.72 -4.82
CA GLY A 53 -7.35 -0.78 -5.88
C GLY A 53 -6.26 -1.32 -6.81
N LYS A 54 -6.18 -0.74 -8.00
CA LYS A 54 -5.11 -0.95 -8.98
C LYS A 54 -4.54 0.39 -9.40
N TYR A 55 -3.22 0.48 -9.46
CA TYR A 55 -2.49 1.73 -9.62
C TYR A 55 -1.36 1.58 -10.63
N SER A 56 -0.98 2.68 -11.26
CA SER A 56 0.18 2.75 -12.16
C SER A 56 1.50 2.83 -11.41
N ASP A 57 1.47 3.37 -10.19
CA ASP A 57 2.66 3.60 -9.37
C ASP A 57 2.53 2.97 -7.97
N LEU A 58 3.68 2.60 -7.39
CA LEU A 58 3.75 2.04 -6.05
C LEU A 58 3.32 3.06 -4.99
N THR A 59 3.72 4.32 -5.13
CA THR A 59 3.39 5.39 -4.17
C THR A 59 1.89 5.67 -4.19
N GLU A 60 1.27 5.69 -5.37
CA GLU A 60 -0.18 5.78 -5.52
C GLU A 60 -0.91 4.63 -4.82
N ALA A 61 -0.42 3.39 -4.97
CA ALA A 61 -0.97 2.24 -4.28
C ALA A 61 -0.84 2.35 -2.76
N MET A 62 0.30 2.84 -2.25
CA MET A 62 0.51 3.08 -0.82
C MET A 62 -0.49 4.10 -0.28
N HIS A 63 -0.66 5.24 -0.96
CA HIS A 63 -1.63 6.27 -0.57
C HIS A 63 -3.07 5.76 -0.62
N GLY A 64 -3.43 5.09 -1.71
CA GLY A 64 -4.75 4.51 -1.91
C GLY A 64 -5.14 3.56 -0.77
N LEU A 65 -4.22 2.67 -0.40
CA LEU A 65 -4.45 1.73 0.70
C LEU A 65 -4.61 2.45 2.04
N VAL A 66 -3.76 3.45 2.34
CA VAL A 66 -3.84 4.22 3.58
C VAL A 66 -5.18 4.94 3.72
N ALA A 67 -5.64 5.67 2.69
CA ALA A 67 -6.87 6.44 2.83
C ALA A 67 -8.13 5.55 2.87
N LEU A 68 -8.13 4.40 2.18
CA LEU A 68 -9.19 3.40 2.33
C LEU A 68 -9.27 2.86 3.76
N THR A 69 -8.13 2.55 4.39
CA THR A 69 -8.10 2.10 5.78
C THR A 69 -8.51 3.18 6.78
N LEU A 70 -8.24 4.45 6.48
CA LEU A 70 -8.63 5.58 7.31
C LEU A 70 -10.09 6.04 7.10
N GLY A 71 -10.83 5.41 6.17
CA GLY A 71 -12.20 5.82 5.83
C GLY A 71 -12.28 7.16 5.09
N ILE A 72 -11.15 7.65 4.56
CA ILE A 72 -11.14 8.82 3.67
C ILE A 72 -11.51 8.29 2.29
N GLY A 73 -12.82 8.25 2.02
CA GLY A 73 -13.35 7.73 0.76
C GLY A 73 -12.73 8.45 -0.43
N TYR A 74 -12.01 7.71 -1.29
CA TYR A 74 -11.73 8.16 -2.65
C TYR A 74 -13.02 7.98 -3.47
N GLU A 75 -13.86 9.01 -3.53
CA GLU A 75 -14.96 9.05 -4.50
C GLU A 75 -14.35 8.94 -5.91
N ARG A 76 -14.60 7.80 -6.55
CA ARG A 76 -14.27 7.60 -7.96
C ARG A 76 -15.19 8.49 -8.78
N ARG A 77 -14.62 9.51 -9.43
CA ARG A 77 -15.26 10.19 -10.55
C ARG A 77 -14.82 9.55 -11.86
#